data_AF-A0A9E3PLT7-F1
#
_entry.id   AF-A0A9E3PLT7-F1
#
_cell.length_a   1.000
_cell.length_b   1.000
_cell.length_c   1.000
_cell.angle_alpha   90.00
_cell.angle_beta   90.00
_cell.angle_gamma   90.00
#
_symmetry.space_group_name_H-M   'P 1'
#
loop_
_entity.id
_entity.type
_entity.pdbx_description
1 polymer ?
#
loop_
_entity_poly.entity_id
_entity_poly.type
_entity_poly.pdbx_seq_one_letter_code
_entity_poly.pdbx_strand_id
1 'polypeptide(L)'
;MSRPRAVQSAVFNAGVVLCLSATLALAGESAASLTSAGIPANCANFAAKVSSSEGNFGSINQAGCLGAFQFCPGTFERYYNGNAQSFLNDPSAQVAAWTRYQQDEWSKAQSNGMTSLIGQQVCYGGRCATVDQSAILMACQFGCGPRGKLANYAAGGDCNARNVKDGNGVSVCSYLIRGAGYDASCFTGDQSAVCQQSPTGPGDFPTSTGIAANPPTPSTASIIVSPTDV
;
A
#
# COMPACT_ATOMS: atom_id res chain seq x y z
N MET A 1 -35.35 -16.25 70.15
CA MET A 1 -33.93 -16.65 70.13
C MET A 1 -33.84 -17.90 69.26
N SER A 2 -33.15 -18.02 68.14
CA SER A 2 -32.28 -17.17 67.34
C SER A 2 -32.21 -17.81 65.94
N ARG A 3 -32.21 -17.03 64.86
CA ARG A 3 -31.61 -17.41 63.57
C ARG A 3 -30.29 -16.65 63.44
N PRO A 4 -29.21 -17.31 63.02
CA PRO A 4 -28.61 -16.99 61.71
C PRO A 4 -28.14 -18.26 60.97
N ARG A 5 -28.35 -18.41 59.67
CA ARG A 5 -27.67 -17.82 58.49
C ARG A 5 -26.33 -18.49 58.16
N ALA A 6 -26.30 -19.04 56.96
CA ALA A 6 -25.23 -19.80 56.32
C ALA A 6 -23.99 -18.96 55.99
N VAL A 7 -22.83 -19.61 55.91
CA VAL A 7 -21.63 -19.11 55.23
C VAL A 7 -21.08 -20.24 54.38
N GLN A 8 -21.29 -20.15 53.06
CA GLN A 8 -20.54 -20.90 52.06
C GLN A 8 -19.28 -20.08 51.74
N SER A 9 -18.10 -20.67 51.98
CA SER A 9 -16.83 -20.07 51.58
C SER A 9 -16.50 -20.51 50.15
N ALA A 10 -16.58 -19.57 49.21
CA ALA A 10 -16.13 -19.74 47.84
C ALA A 10 -14.60 -19.62 47.77
N VAL A 11 -13.94 -20.65 47.25
CA VAL A 11 -12.51 -20.64 46.93
C VAL A 11 -12.34 -19.94 45.58
N PHE A 12 -11.67 -18.78 45.57
CA PHE A 12 -11.31 -18.05 44.36
C PHE A 12 -10.16 -18.76 43.64
N ASN A 13 -10.44 -19.31 42.46
CA ASN A 13 -9.43 -19.74 41.50
C ASN A 13 -8.86 -18.51 40.78
N ALA A 14 -7.60 -18.16 41.06
CA ALA A 14 -6.83 -17.22 40.26
C ALA A 14 -6.13 -17.98 39.12
N GLY A 15 -6.83 -18.22 38.02
CA GLY A 15 -6.25 -18.70 36.77
C GLY A 15 -5.94 -17.51 35.86
N VAL A 16 -4.66 -17.23 35.66
CA VAL A 16 -4.16 -16.21 34.72
C VAL A 16 -4.64 -16.56 33.31
N VAL A 17 -5.53 -15.73 32.76
CA VAL A 17 -5.95 -15.81 31.36
C VAL A 17 -4.83 -15.17 30.53
N LEU A 18 -3.94 -16.00 29.99
CA LEU A 18 -3.07 -15.62 28.87
C LEU A 18 -3.98 -15.39 27.65
N CYS A 19 -4.34 -14.13 27.41
CA CYS A 19 -4.92 -13.71 26.15
C CYS A 19 -3.86 -13.92 25.06
N LEU A 20 -3.89 -15.07 24.41
CA LEU A 20 -3.28 -15.25 23.10
C LEU A 20 -4.05 -14.35 22.13
N SER A 21 -3.60 -13.09 22.01
CA SER A 21 -3.94 -12.26 20.87
C SER A 21 -3.36 -12.96 19.65
N ALA A 22 -4.21 -13.71 18.94
CA ALA A 22 -3.92 -14.12 17.58
C ALA A 22 -3.61 -12.83 16.80
N THR A 23 -2.33 -12.58 16.55
CA THR A 23 -1.91 -11.57 15.60
C THR A 23 -2.51 -12.03 14.28
N LEU A 24 -3.58 -11.36 13.86
CA LEU A 24 -4.06 -11.45 12.50
C LEU A 24 -2.85 -11.12 11.64
N ALA A 25 -2.26 -12.14 11.00
CA ALA A 25 -1.20 -11.92 10.03
C ALA A 25 -1.82 -11.03 8.96
N LEU A 26 -1.43 -9.76 8.94
CA LEU A 26 -1.78 -8.89 7.84
C LEU A 26 -1.25 -9.59 6.58
N ALA A 27 -2.09 -9.69 5.57
CA ALA A 27 -1.70 -10.25 4.28
C ALA A 27 -0.57 -9.46 3.62
N GLY A 28 -0.21 -8.28 4.15
CA GLY A 28 0.96 -7.52 3.73
C GLY A 28 1.62 -6.71 4.84
N GLU A 29 2.68 -6.01 4.47
CA GLU A 29 3.52 -5.18 5.33
C GLU A 29 2.91 -3.80 5.58
N SER A 30 3.16 -3.26 6.79
CA SER A 30 2.82 -1.87 7.11
C SER A 30 3.77 -0.89 6.44
N ALA A 31 3.33 0.36 6.25
CA ALA A 31 4.19 1.44 5.74
C ALA A 31 5.45 1.65 6.63
N ALA A 32 5.32 1.52 7.94
CA ALA A 32 6.44 1.62 8.87
C ALA A 32 7.46 0.47 8.71
N SER A 33 6.97 -0.76 8.53
CA SER A 33 7.80 -1.95 8.24
C SER A 33 8.59 -1.77 6.93
N LEU A 34 7.90 -1.33 5.88
CA LEU A 34 8.49 -1.07 4.57
C LEU A 34 9.49 0.09 4.59
N THR A 35 9.21 1.13 5.36
CA THR A 35 10.17 2.24 5.56
C THR A 35 11.43 1.74 6.27
N SER A 36 11.28 0.90 7.29
CA SER A 36 12.40 0.30 8.01
C SER A 36 13.24 -0.62 7.13
N ALA A 37 12.62 -1.24 6.11
CA ALA A 37 13.28 -2.04 5.08
C ALA A 37 13.84 -1.21 3.90
N GLY A 38 13.68 0.11 3.89
CA GLY A 38 14.34 1.01 2.93
C GLY A 38 13.44 1.67 1.89
N ILE A 39 12.11 1.53 1.96
CA ILE A 39 11.20 2.33 1.11
C ILE A 39 11.20 3.78 1.62
N PRO A 40 11.36 4.79 0.75
CA PRO A 40 11.19 6.20 1.15
C PRO A 40 9.80 6.44 1.76
N ALA A 41 9.74 7.19 2.86
CA ALA A 41 8.52 7.35 3.65
C ALA A 41 7.32 7.87 2.83
N ASN A 42 7.57 8.75 1.85
CA ASN A 42 6.54 9.28 0.97
C ASN A 42 5.89 8.19 0.09
N CYS A 43 6.65 7.17 -0.30
CA CYS A 43 6.17 6.04 -1.09
C CYS A 43 5.67 4.84 -0.26
N ALA A 44 5.87 4.86 1.07
CA ALA A 44 5.62 3.70 1.90
C ALA A 44 4.14 3.27 1.91
N ASN A 45 3.21 4.21 1.78
CA ASN A 45 1.78 3.91 1.69
C ASN A 45 1.42 3.19 0.37
N PHE A 46 2.05 3.57 -0.74
CA PHE A 46 1.87 2.85 -2.02
C PHE A 46 2.41 1.42 -1.90
N ALA A 47 3.62 1.27 -1.37
CA ALA A 47 4.24 -0.02 -1.17
C ALA A 47 3.42 -0.93 -0.24
N ALA A 48 2.88 -0.39 0.86
CA ALA A 48 1.99 -1.10 1.77
C ALA A 48 0.70 -1.52 1.06
N LYS A 49 0.15 -0.67 0.19
CA LYS A 49 -1.04 -1.01 -0.61
C LYS A 49 -0.78 -2.18 -1.55
N VAL A 50 0.35 -2.19 -2.25
CA VAL A 50 0.76 -3.32 -3.11
C VAL A 50 0.93 -4.57 -2.25
N SER A 51 1.74 -4.50 -1.20
CA SER A 51 1.99 -5.64 -0.32
C SER A 51 0.71 -6.22 0.30
N SER A 52 -0.23 -5.39 0.74
CA SER A 52 -1.53 -5.84 1.26
C SER A 52 -2.39 -6.63 0.26
N SER A 53 -2.12 -6.47 -1.05
CA SER A 53 -2.80 -7.17 -2.13
C SER A 53 -2.08 -8.46 -2.54
N GLU A 54 -0.86 -8.66 -2.07
CA GLU A 54 0.08 -9.66 -2.59
C GLU A 54 0.59 -10.59 -1.48
N GLY A 55 1.35 -10.07 -0.51
CA GLY A 55 1.97 -10.87 0.55
C GLY A 55 2.73 -10.02 1.57
N ASN A 56 3.23 -10.66 2.62
CA ASN A 56 4.19 -10.08 3.59
C ASN A 56 5.61 -10.63 3.35
N PHE A 57 6.63 -10.14 4.07
CA PHE A 57 8.04 -10.50 3.81
C PHE A 57 8.32 -12.01 3.87
N GLY A 58 7.55 -12.78 4.65
CA GLY A 58 7.69 -14.23 4.77
C GLY A 58 6.80 -15.05 3.84
N SER A 59 6.04 -14.42 2.94
CA SER A 59 5.01 -15.12 2.16
C SER A 59 5.60 -15.95 1.02
N ILE A 60 5.04 -17.13 0.80
CA ILE A 60 5.26 -17.95 -0.39
C ILE A 60 3.91 -18.42 -0.89
N ASN A 61 3.57 -18.15 -2.15
CA ASN A 61 2.33 -18.65 -2.73
C ASN A 61 2.50 -19.99 -3.46
N GLN A 62 1.39 -20.57 -3.92
CA GLN A 62 1.34 -21.87 -4.58
C GLN A 62 2.11 -21.91 -5.91
N ALA A 63 2.36 -20.76 -6.54
CA ALA A 63 3.16 -20.63 -7.75
C ALA A 63 4.67 -20.44 -7.46
N GLY A 64 5.07 -20.48 -6.18
CA GLY A 64 6.47 -20.27 -5.76
C GLY A 64 6.90 -18.81 -5.75
N CYS A 65 5.95 -17.86 -5.78
CA CYS A 65 6.28 -16.44 -5.69
C CYS A 65 6.56 -16.04 -4.24
N LEU A 66 7.56 -15.16 -4.06
CA LEU A 66 8.19 -14.91 -2.77
C LEU A 66 7.97 -13.49 -2.24
N GLY A 67 7.78 -13.38 -0.94
CA GLY A 67 7.91 -12.15 -0.18
C GLY A 67 6.75 -11.17 -0.30
N ALA A 68 6.98 -9.95 0.19
CA ALA A 68 5.96 -8.92 0.33
C ALA A 68 5.34 -8.48 -1.00
N PHE A 69 6.07 -8.67 -2.10
CA PHE A 69 5.68 -8.26 -3.45
C PHE A 69 5.59 -9.44 -4.42
N GLN A 70 5.52 -10.68 -3.89
CA GLN A 70 5.26 -11.90 -4.64
C GLN A 70 6.14 -12.05 -5.90
N PHE A 71 7.46 -11.99 -5.72
CA PHE A 71 8.45 -12.24 -6.78
C PHE A 71 8.36 -13.69 -7.25
N CYS A 72 7.66 -13.92 -8.36
CA CYS A 72 7.55 -15.23 -8.99
C CYS A 72 8.87 -15.69 -9.63
N PRO A 73 9.04 -17.01 -9.90
CA PRO A 73 10.17 -17.52 -10.67
C PRO A 73 10.38 -16.71 -11.98
N GLY A 74 11.64 -16.52 -12.37
CA GLY A 74 12.01 -15.58 -13.45
C GLY A 74 12.09 -14.11 -13.03
N THR A 75 11.06 -13.55 -12.37
CA THR A 75 11.16 -12.18 -11.80
C THR A 75 12.15 -12.17 -10.65
N PHE A 76 12.03 -13.14 -9.73
CA PHE A 76 12.98 -13.34 -8.63
C PHE A 76 14.43 -13.40 -9.12
N GLU A 77 14.69 -14.29 -10.08
CA GLU A 77 16.04 -14.51 -10.66
C GLU A 77 16.59 -13.27 -11.36
N ARG A 78 15.71 -12.41 -11.91
CA ARG A 78 16.11 -11.18 -12.60
C ARG A 78 16.52 -10.07 -11.64
N TYR A 79 15.88 -9.97 -10.47
CA TYR A 79 16.06 -8.83 -9.56
C TYR A 79 16.83 -9.17 -8.28
N TYR A 80 17.08 -10.45 -8.00
CA TYR A 80 17.83 -10.87 -6.82
C TYR A 80 18.78 -12.01 -7.16
N ASN A 81 20.03 -11.87 -6.70
CA ASN A 81 21.05 -12.91 -6.83
C ASN A 81 21.23 -13.61 -5.47
N GLY A 82 20.64 -14.80 -5.34
CA GLY A 82 20.68 -15.59 -4.12
C GLY A 82 19.62 -16.68 -4.14
N ASN A 83 19.27 -17.22 -2.97
CA ASN A 83 18.23 -18.24 -2.85
C ASN A 83 16.98 -17.71 -2.15
N ALA A 84 15.86 -18.41 -2.30
CA ALA A 84 14.56 -18.03 -1.74
C ALA A 84 14.63 -17.79 -0.22
N GLN A 85 15.34 -18.65 0.52
CA GLN A 85 15.48 -18.51 1.98
C GLN A 85 16.21 -17.21 2.36
N SER A 86 17.29 -16.87 1.65
CA SER A 86 18.01 -15.60 1.89
C SER A 86 17.14 -14.38 1.58
N PHE A 87 16.32 -14.47 0.54
CA PHE A 87 15.42 -13.38 0.14
C PHE A 87 14.27 -13.16 1.14
N LEU A 88 13.64 -14.25 1.60
CA LEU A 88 12.55 -14.19 2.58
C LEU A 88 13.01 -13.69 3.96
N ASN A 89 14.28 -13.92 4.30
CA ASN A 89 14.86 -13.46 5.57
C ASN A 89 15.45 -12.05 5.50
N ASP A 90 15.44 -11.40 4.33
CA ASP A 90 16.00 -10.07 4.14
C ASP A 90 14.95 -9.09 3.57
N PRO A 91 14.17 -8.43 4.44
CA PRO A 91 13.23 -7.38 4.04
C PRO A 91 13.86 -6.29 3.15
N SER A 92 15.12 -5.93 3.42
CA SER A 92 15.81 -4.88 2.67
C SER A 92 16.14 -5.32 1.26
N ALA A 93 16.53 -6.59 1.08
CA ALA A 93 16.71 -7.18 -0.25
C ALA A 93 15.39 -7.21 -1.05
N GLN A 94 14.26 -7.55 -0.42
CA GLN A 94 12.96 -7.54 -1.08
C GLN A 94 12.56 -6.14 -1.54
N VAL A 95 12.74 -5.14 -0.66
CA VAL A 95 12.46 -3.73 -0.97
C VAL A 95 13.38 -3.21 -2.08
N ALA A 96 14.68 -3.54 -2.05
CA ALA A 96 15.62 -3.12 -3.08
C ALA A 96 15.29 -3.75 -4.44
N ALA A 97 14.97 -5.05 -4.47
CA ALA A 97 14.55 -5.75 -5.68
C ALA A 97 13.25 -5.17 -6.24
N TRP A 98 12.26 -4.93 -5.39
CA TRP A 98 10.97 -4.34 -5.77
C TRP A 98 11.11 -2.91 -6.30
N THR A 99 11.95 -2.10 -5.67
CA THR A 99 12.22 -0.73 -6.13
C THR A 99 12.77 -0.72 -7.55
N ARG A 100 13.74 -1.59 -7.85
CA ARG A 100 14.29 -1.75 -9.21
C ARG A 100 13.23 -2.27 -10.19
N TYR A 101 12.42 -3.23 -9.78
CA TYR A 101 11.32 -3.73 -10.59
C TYR A 101 10.32 -2.62 -10.95
N GLN A 102 9.89 -1.81 -9.99
CA GLN A 102 8.97 -0.70 -10.23
C GLN A 102 9.55 0.36 -11.17
N GLN A 103 10.85 0.68 -11.04
CA GLN A 103 11.54 1.60 -11.94
C GLN A 103 11.62 1.06 -13.38
N ASP A 104 11.89 -0.23 -13.55
CA ASP A 104 11.87 -0.90 -14.85
C ASP A 104 10.46 -0.90 -15.46
N GLU A 105 9.42 -1.24 -14.67
CA GLU A 105 8.04 -1.23 -15.14
C GLU A 105 7.56 0.18 -15.49
N TRP A 106 7.99 1.20 -14.73
CA TRP A 106 7.74 2.60 -15.07
C TRP A 106 8.35 2.97 -16.42
N SER A 107 9.62 2.62 -16.63
CA SER A 107 10.33 2.86 -17.88
C SER A 107 9.61 2.21 -19.07
N LYS A 108 9.11 0.98 -18.89
CA LYS A 108 8.30 0.28 -19.91
C LYS A 108 6.95 0.96 -20.13
N ALA A 109 6.28 1.41 -19.07
CA ALA A 109 5.01 2.11 -19.18
C ALA A 109 5.17 3.41 -20.00
N GLN A 110 6.26 4.15 -19.77
CA GLN A 110 6.64 5.32 -20.56
C GLN A 110 6.89 4.94 -22.03
N SER A 111 7.77 3.97 -22.30
CA SER A 111 8.15 3.60 -23.66
C SER A 111 6.98 3.03 -24.48
N ASN A 112 6.01 2.40 -23.81
CA ASN A 112 4.82 1.83 -24.44
C ASN A 112 3.60 2.78 -24.44
N GLY A 113 3.78 4.05 -24.06
CA GLY A 113 2.73 5.08 -24.15
C GLY A 113 1.60 4.98 -23.12
N MET A 114 1.77 4.18 -22.07
CA MET A 114 0.74 3.99 -21.03
C MET A 114 0.58 5.22 -20.14
N THR A 115 1.59 6.08 -20.08
CA THR A 115 1.52 7.36 -19.36
C THR A 115 0.54 8.36 -19.98
N SER A 116 0.06 8.12 -21.20
CA SER A 116 -1.05 8.88 -21.79
C SER A 116 -2.37 8.75 -21.02
N LEU A 117 -2.49 7.73 -20.15
CA LEU A 117 -3.63 7.54 -19.28
C LEU A 117 -3.66 8.51 -18.09
N ILE A 118 -2.54 9.14 -17.72
CA ILE A 118 -2.47 10.02 -16.55
C ILE A 118 -3.46 11.17 -16.71
N GLY A 119 -4.23 11.43 -15.66
CA GLY A 119 -5.30 12.43 -15.63
C GLY A 119 -6.64 11.96 -16.16
N GLN A 120 -6.73 10.79 -16.79
CA GLN A 120 -8.00 10.23 -17.26
C GLN A 120 -8.78 9.60 -16.11
N GLN A 121 -10.11 9.70 -16.16
CA GLN A 121 -10.99 8.99 -15.22
C GLN A 121 -11.27 7.58 -15.72
N VAL A 122 -11.13 6.60 -14.82
CA VAL A 122 -11.45 5.19 -15.07
C VAL A 122 -12.52 4.75 -14.10
N CYS A 123 -13.61 4.18 -14.62
CA CYS A 123 -14.71 3.64 -13.83
C CYS A 123 -14.91 2.14 -14.10
N TYR A 124 -14.91 1.33 -13.05
CA TYR A 124 -15.11 -0.12 -13.14
C TYR A 124 -15.67 -0.67 -11.82
N GLY A 125 -16.66 -1.57 -11.90
CA GLY A 125 -17.27 -2.19 -10.72
C GLY A 125 -17.92 -1.19 -9.75
N GLY A 126 -18.53 -0.12 -10.26
CA GLY A 126 -19.19 0.92 -9.44
C GLY A 126 -18.25 1.90 -8.74
N ARG A 127 -16.96 1.85 -9.05
CA ARG A 127 -15.94 2.75 -8.49
C ARG A 127 -15.26 3.52 -9.62
N CYS A 128 -14.82 4.75 -9.34
CA CYS A 128 -14.07 5.56 -10.27
C CYS A 128 -12.80 6.10 -9.60
N ALA A 129 -11.75 6.31 -10.39
CA ALA A 129 -10.53 6.97 -9.96
C ALA A 129 -9.91 7.75 -11.13
N THR A 130 -9.18 8.82 -10.81
CA THR A 130 -8.29 9.47 -11.77
C THR A 130 -6.99 8.70 -11.81
N VAL A 131 -6.53 8.34 -13.01
CA VAL A 131 -5.27 7.62 -13.20
C VAL A 131 -4.11 8.56 -12.92
N ASP A 132 -3.19 8.10 -12.09
CA ASP A 132 -1.91 8.72 -11.81
C ASP A 132 -0.76 7.69 -11.94
N GLN A 133 0.45 8.11 -11.60
CA GLN A 133 1.65 7.29 -11.64
C GLN A 133 1.50 6.01 -10.81
N SER A 134 0.95 6.10 -9.60
CA SER A 134 0.77 4.94 -8.72
C SER A 134 -0.30 3.98 -9.27
N ALA A 135 -1.35 4.49 -9.91
CA ALA A 135 -2.34 3.66 -10.60
C ALA A 135 -1.70 2.83 -11.72
N ILE A 136 -0.86 3.47 -12.54
CA ILE A 136 -0.13 2.79 -13.63
C ILE A 136 0.80 1.72 -13.06
N LEU A 137 1.60 2.06 -12.04
CA LEU A 137 2.52 1.11 -11.41
C LEU A 137 1.81 -0.08 -10.75
N MET A 138 0.65 0.15 -10.10
CA MET A 138 -0.18 -0.94 -9.59
C MET A 138 -0.71 -1.81 -10.73
N ALA A 139 -1.13 -1.21 -11.84
CA ALA A 139 -1.58 -1.95 -13.01
C ALA A 139 -0.44 -2.72 -13.72
N CYS A 140 0.82 -2.29 -13.57
CA CYS A 140 2.00 -3.02 -14.06
C CYS A 140 2.22 -4.38 -13.39
N GLN A 141 1.46 -4.75 -12.34
CA GLN A 141 1.45 -6.14 -11.86
C GLN A 141 0.96 -7.14 -12.92
N PHE A 142 0.21 -6.69 -13.94
CA PHE A 142 -0.11 -7.48 -15.14
C PHE A 142 0.99 -7.41 -16.22
N GLY A 143 2.11 -6.77 -15.90
CA GLY A 143 3.18 -6.40 -16.82
C GLY A 143 2.87 -5.13 -17.61
N CYS A 144 3.85 -4.23 -17.68
CA CYS A 144 3.83 -3.03 -18.53
C CYS A 144 4.58 -3.23 -19.86
N GLY A 145 4.63 -4.47 -20.35
CA GLY A 145 5.15 -4.79 -21.68
C GLY A 145 4.20 -4.41 -22.82
N PRO A 146 4.71 -4.37 -24.07
CA PRO A 146 3.88 -4.14 -25.24
C PRO A 146 2.80 -5.22 -25.35
N ARG A 147 1.57 -4.83 -25.73
CA ARG A 147 0.39 -5.70 -25.83
C ARG A 147 -0.06 -6.35 -24.50
N GLY A 148 0.53 -5.93 -23.38
CA GLY A 148 0.07 -6.28 -22.03
C GLY A 148 -1.35 -5.75 -21.75
N LYS A 149 -1.94 -6.17 -20.62
CA LYS A 149 -3.33 -5.80 -20.29
C LYS A 149 -3.51 -4.28 -20.16
N LEU A 150 -2.54 -3.61 -19.52
CA LEU A 150 -2.55 -2.15 -19.42
C LEU A 150 -2.33 -1.47 -20.78
N ALA A 151 -1.44 -1.99 -21.62
CA ALA A 151 -1.23 -1.46 -22.98
C ALA A 151 -2.51 -1.57 -23.83
N ASN A 152 -3.21 -2.71 -23.74
CA ASN A 152 -4.48 -2.93 -24.43
C ASN A 152 -5.56 -1.97 -23.92
N TYR A 153 -5.57 -1.70 -22.61
CA TYR A 153 -6.47 -0.70 -22.03
C TYR A 153 -6.10 0.72 -22.50
N ALA A 154 -4.83 1.09 -22.49
CA ALA A 154 -4.36 2.40 -22.99
C ALA A 154 -4.76 2.64 -24.45
N ALA A 155 -4.78 1.59 -25.27
CA ALA A 155 -5.19 1.69 -26.67
C ALA A 155 -6.72 1.74 -26.88
N GLY A 156 -7.50 1.09 -26.01
CA GLY A 156 -8.92 0.84 -26.26
C GLY A 156 -9.91 1.49 -25.28
N GLY A 157 -9.48 1.86 -24.07
CA GLY A 157 -10.31 2.47 -23.03
C GLY A 157 -11.41 1.58 -22.43
N ASP A 158 -11.59 0.35 -22.92
CA ASP A 158 -12.67 -0.56 -22.46
C ASP A 158 -12.20 -1.50 -21.34
N CYS A 159 -12.70 -1.26 -20.13
CA CYS A 159 -12.45 -2.10 -18.96
C CYS A 159 -13.05 -3.52 -19.03
N ASN A 160 -14.01 -3.75 -19.94
CA ASN A 160 -14.70 -5.03 -20.10
C ASN A 160 -14.09 -5.90 -21.20
N ALA A 161 -13.20 -5.35 -22.03
CA ALA A 161 -12.56 -6.08 -23.11
C ALA A 161 -11.81 -7.31 -22.60
N ARG A 162 -11.90 -8.43 -23.35
CA ARG A 162 -11.28 -9.70 -22.94
C ARG A 162 -9.76 -9.58 -22.80
N ASN A 163 -9.12 -8.76 -23.64
CA ASN A 163 -7.67 -8.55 -23.67
C ASN A 163 -7.15 -7.62 -22.55
N VAL A 164 -8.02 -7.04 -21.71
CA VAL A 164 -7.63 -6.27 -20.52
C VAL A 164 -7.82 -7.05 -19.21
N LYS A 165 -8.27 -8.31 -19.28
CA LYS A 165 -8.50 -9.19 -18.13
C LYS A 165 -7.41 -10.28 -18.01
N ASP A 166 -7.07 -10.70 -16.79
CA ASP A 166 -6.26 -11.91 -16.56
C ASP A 166 -7.04 -13.20 -16.81
N GLY A 167 -6.39 -14.35 -16.59
CA GLY A 167 -6.99 -15.68 -16.70
C GLY A 167 -8.13 -15.95 -15.71
N ASN A 168 -8.22 -15.17 -14.63
CA ASN A 168 -9.30 -15.23 -13.64
C ASN A 168 -10.44 -14.23 -13.94
N GLY A 169 -10.34 -13.48 -15.03
CA GLY A 169 -11.34 -12.49 -15.44
C GLY A 169 -11.23 -11.14 -14.73
N VAL A 170 -10.17 -10.89 -13.96
CA VAL A 170 -9.95 -9.60 -13.28
C VAL A 170 -9.41 -8.58 -14.28
N SER A 171 -10.11 -7.46 -14.42
CA SER A 171 -9.72 -6.37 -15.31
C SER A 171 -8.59 -5.53 -14.72
N VAL A 172 -7.66 -5.09 -15.57
CA VAL A 172 -6.61 -4.13 -15.23
C VAL A 172 -7.17 -2.81 -14.66
N CYS A 173 -8.40 -2.44 -15.03
CA CYS A 173 -9.07 -1.26 -14.47
C CYS A 173 -9.29 -1.35 -12.95
N SER A 174 -9.49 -2.56 -12.41
CA SER A 174 -9.56 -2.75 -10.96
C SER A 174 -8.24 -2.32 -10.27
N TYR A 175 -7.12 -2.52 -10.96
CA TYR A 175 -5.79 -2.19 -10.45
C TYR A 175 -5.47 -0.70 -10.61
N LEU A 176 -5.88 -0.11 -11.74
CA LEU A 176 -5.83 1.35 -11.92
C LEU A 176 -6.60 2.05 -10.78
N ILE A 177 -7.82 1.60 -10.48
CA ILE A 177 -8.64 2.21 -9.42
C ILE A 177 -8.04 1.99 -8.04
N ARG A 178 -7.56 0.77 -7.72
CA ARG A 178 -7.06 0.47 -6.37
C ARG A 178 -5.69 1.09 -6.08
N GLY A 179 -4.91 1.38 -7.12
CA GLY A 179 -3.57 1.96 -7.05
C GLY A 179 -3.52 3.47 -7.18
N ALA A 180 -4.64 4.13 -7.49
CA ALA A 180 -4.69 5.58 -7.63
C ALA A 180 -4.57 6.32 -6.29
N GLY A 181 -3.99 7.51 -6.31
CA GLY A 181 -3.96 8.47 -5.21
C GLY A 181 -2.79 8.30 -4.25
N TYR A 182 -1.73 7.60 -4.63
CA TYR A 182 -0.53 7.43 -3.80
C TYR A 182 0.67 8.15 -4.41
N ASP A 183 1.56 8.63 -3.55
CA ASP A 183 2.86 9.09 -4.01
C ASP A 183 3.73 7.86 -4.37
N ALA A 184 4.21 7.87 -5.62
CA ALA A 184 5.07 6.85 -6.20
C ALA A 184 6.36 7.46 -6.81
N SER A 185 6.66 8.72 -6.48
CA SER A 185 7.78 9.49 -7.04
C SER A 185 9.16 8.87 -6.84
N CYS A 186 9.35 8.07 -5.79
CA CYS A 186 10.59 7.31 -5.59
C CYS A 186 10.82 6.23 -6.66
N PHE A 187 9.77 5.79 -7.36
CA PHE A 187 9.85 4.84 -8.47
C PHE A 187 9.82 5.56 -9.82
N THR A 188 9.03 6.64 -9.93
CA THR A 188 8.78 7.30 -11.21
C THR A 188 9.70 8.47 -11.51
N GLY A 189 10.40 9.01 -10.51
CA GLY A 189 11.17 10.27 -10.63
C GLY A 189 10.31 11.54 -10.64
N ASP A 190 9.03 11.41 -10.99
CA ASP A 190 8.07 12.50 -11.06
C ASP A 190 7.07 12.44 -9.90
N GLN A 191 6.76 13.61 -9.32
CA GLN A 191 5.65 13.75 -8.37
C GLN A 191 4.30 13.57 -9.09
N SER A 192 3.38 12.82 -8.47
CA SER A 192 2.02 12.72 -8.99
C SER A 192 1.31 14.08 -8.88
N ALA A 193 0.66 14.52 -9.97
CA ALA A 193 -0.17 15.72 -9.97
C ALA A 193 -1.38 15.59 -9.03
N VAL A 194 -1.84 14.35 -8.77
CA VAL A 194 -2.93 14.05 -7.83
C VAL A 194 -2.47 14.15 -6.37
N CYS A 195 -1.17 13.97 -6.12
CA CYS A 195 -0.56 14.11 -4.79
C CYS A 195 -0.08 15.55 -4.49
N GLN A 196 -0.31 16.50 -5.40
CA GLN A 196 -0.20 17.92 -5.08
C GLN A 196 -1.32 18.27 -4.09
N GLN A 197 -1.12 17.95 -2.81
CA GLN A 197 -1.78 18.70 -1.75
C GLN A 197 -1.27 20.12 -1.89
N SER A 198 -2.05 20.96 -2.58
CA SER A 198 -1.93 22.39 -2.40
C SER A 198 -2.18 22.62 -0.91
N PRO A 199 -1.22 23.13 -0.13
CA PRO A 199 -1.54 23.58 1.21
C PRO A 199 -2.45 24.79 1.04
N THR A 200 -3.77 24.60 1.17
CA THR A 200 -4.74 25.69 1.20
C THR A 200 -4.73 26.34 2.59
N GLY A 201 -3.58 26.90 2.94
CA GLY A 201 -3.43 27.73 4.14
C GLY A 201 -3.17 26.96 5.45
N PRO A 202 -2.95 27.70 6.55
CA PRO A 202 -2.69 27.12 7.86
C PRO A 202 -3.94 26.40 8.39
N GLY A 203 -3.88 25.06 8.50
CA GLY A 203 -4.92 24.25 9.16
C GLY A 203 -5.47 23.08 8.34
N ASP A 204 -5.25 23.06 7.02
CA ASP A 204 -5.78 22.01 6.14
C ASP A 204 -4.82 20.82 6.05
N PHE A 205 -4.74 20.02 7.11
CA PHE A 205 -4.08 18.70 7.05
C PHE A 205 -5.09 17.63 6.64
N PRO A 206 -4.76 16.76 5.67
CA PRO A 206 -5.61 15.64 5.27
C PRO A 206 -5.84 14.69 6.46
N THR A 207 -7.09 14.49 6.86
CA THR A 207 -7.49 13.58 7.95
C THR A 207 -7.22 12.10 7.68
N SER A 208 -6.73 11.74 6.48
CA SER A 208 -6.36 10.37 6.13
C SER A 208 -4.94 9.97 6.52
N THR A 209 -4.09 10.92 6.93
CA THR A 209 -2.74 10.65 7.42
C THR A 209 -2.67 11.04 8.88
N GLY A 210 -2.63 10.06 9.79
CA GLY A 210 -2.38 10.31 11.20
C GLY A 210 -0.95 10.80 11.40
N ILE A 211 -0.70 12.10 11.19
CA ILE A 211 0.51 12.77 11.64
C ILE A 211 0.27 13.06 13.13
N ALA A 212 1.11 12.51 14.01
CA ALA A 212 1.12 12.95 15.41
C ALA A 212 1.51 14.43 15.44
N ALA A 213 0.54 15.31 15.60
CA ALA A 213 0.82 16.72 15.87
C ALA A 213 1.52 16.78 17.22
N ASN A 214 2.80 17.14 17.24
CA ASN A 214 3.42 17.73 18.41
C ASN A 214 3.01 19.20 18.37
N PRO A 215 1.96 19.63 19.09
CA PRO A 215 1.57 21.03 19.06
C PRO A 215 2.74 21.89 19.55
N PRO A 216 3.00 23.04 18.90
CA PRO A 216 3.95 24.02 19.42
C PRO A 216 3.61 24.39 20.86
N THR A 217 4.62 24.59 21.70
CA THR A 217 4.41 25.08 23.06
C THR A 217 3.72 26.45 23.01
N PRO A 218 2.78 26.75 23.94
CA PRO A 218 1.99 27.98 23.91
C PRO A 218 2.82 29.28 23.79
N SER A 219 4.08 29.25 24.19
CA SER A 219 5.04 30.35 24.07
C SER A 219 5.46 30.69 22.63
N THR A 220 5.01 29.94 21.62
CA THR A 220 5.35 30.17 20.20
C THR A 220 4.15 30.60 19.34
N ALA A 221 2.97 30.76 19.95
CA ALA A 221 1.79 31.27 19.25
C ALA A 221 1.83 32.80 19.10
N SER A 222 1.73 33.29 17.87
CA SER A 222 1.78 34.74 17.55
C SER A 222 0.46 35.48 17.83
N ILE A 223 -0.60 34.78 18.24
CA ILE A 223 -1.92 35.35 18.52
C ILE A 223 -2.38 34.85 19.89
N ILE A 224 -2.56 35.79 20.82
CA ILE A 224 -3.17 35.55 22.14
C ILE A 224 -4.57 36.17 22.07
N VAL A 225 -5.62 35.33 22.14
CA VAL A 225 -7.00 35.80 22.26
C VAL A 225 -7.37 35.84 23.74
N SER A 226 -7.86 36.98 24.23
CA SER A 226 -8.23 37.10 25.63
C SER A 226 -9.59 36.46 25.88
N PRO A 227 -9.86 35.93 27.10
CA PRO A 227 -11.16 35.32 27.43
C PRO A 227 -12.38 36.23 27.27
N THR A 228 -12.17 37.53 27.06
CA THR A 228 -13.20 38.55 26.83
C THR A 228 -13.48 38.83 25.35
N ASP A 229 -12.74 38.21 24.43
CA ASP A 229 -12.85 38.45 22.99
C ASP A 229 -13.79 37.45 22.27
N VAL A 230 -14.70 36.80 23.02
CA VAL A 230 -15.74 35.88 22.49
C VAL A 230 -17.13 36.34 22.89
#